data_AF-A0A9D1T6J6-F1
#
_entry.id   AF-A0A9D1T6J6-F1
#
_cell.length_a   1.000
_cell.length_b   1.000
_cell.length_c   1.000
_cell.angle_alpha   90.00
_cell.angle_beta   90.00
_cell.angle_gamma   90.00
#
_symmetry.space_group_name_H-M   'P 1'
#
loop_
_entity.id
_entity.type
_entity.pdbx_description
1 polymer ?
#
loop_
_entity_poly.entity_id
_entity_poly.type
_entity_poly.pdbx_seq_one_letter_code
_entity_poly.pdbx_strand_id
1 'polypeptide(L)' 'ACAVAVACILNGLTEDRVTVKLLGGELEIFWDREANQVYMTGPAAVVFDGEIDLEA' A
#
# COMPACT_ATOMS: atom_id res chain seq x y z
N ALA A 1 -3.05 -0.29 4.44
CA ALA A 1 -2.75 -1.62 3.87
C ALA A 1 -1.43 -2.17 4.39
N CYS A 2 -0.30 -1.48 4.18
CA CYS A 2 1.04 -1.98 4.53
C CYS A 2 1.21 -2.38 6.01
N ALA A 3 0.81 -1.51 6.95
CA ALA A 3 0.96 -1.81 8.38
C ALA A 3 0.20 -3.07 8.81
N VAL A 4 -1.01 -3.26 8.29
CA VAL A 4 -1.83 -4.46 8.57
C VAL A 4 -1.20 -5.70 7.94
N ALA A 5 -0.73 -5.62 6.69
CA ALA A 5 -0.04 -6.72 6.02
C ALA A 5 1.20 -7.17 6.81
N VAL A 6 2.06 -6.22 7.20
CA VAL A 6 3.24 -6.50 8.04
C VAL A 6 2.85 -7.10 9.39
N ALA A 7 1.80 -6.60 10.03
CA ALA A 7 1.31 -7.17 11.29
C ALA A 7 0.85 -8.63 11.10
N CYS A 8 0.08 -8.94 10.05
CA CYS A 8 -0.34 -10.31 9.74
C CYS A 8 0.86 -11.24 9.50
N ILE A 9 1.85 -10.76 8.75
CA ILE A 9 3.11 -11.47 8.48
C ILE A 9 3.87 -11.75 9.79
N LEU A 10 4.04 -10.75 10.65
CA LEU A 10 4.71 -10.91 11.95
C LEU A 10 3.99 -11.88 12.88
N ASN A 11 2.66 -11.95 12.79
CA ASN A 11 1.84 -12.90 13.55
C ASN A 11 1.72 -14.28 12.88
N GLY A 12 2.41 -14.52 11.76
CA GLY A 12 2.37 -15.80 11.04
C GLY A 12 1.01 -16.13 10.43
N LEU A 13 0.16 -15.12 10.23
CA LEU A 13 -1.19 -15.28 9.68
C LEU A 13 -1.20 -15.28 8.14
N THR A 14 -0.15 -14.74 7.53
CA THR A 14 0.01 -14.61 6.08
C THR A 14 1.47 -14.72 5.68
N GLU A 15 1.72 -15.01 4.40
CA GLU A 15 3.04 -14.98 3.77
C GLU A 15 3.52 -13.54 3.51
N ASP A 16 4.78 -13.38 3.11
CA ASP A 16 5.41 -12.07 2.87
C ASP A 16 4.83 -11.31 1.66
N ARG A 17 4.02 -11.96 0.82
CA ARG A 17 3.26 -11.37 -0.29
C ARG A 17 1.77 -11.58 -0.05
N VAL A 18 0.99 -10.49 0.01
CA VAL A 18 -0.45 -10.54 0.30
C VAL A 18 -1.26 -9.58 -0.58
N THR A 19 -2.46 -10.00 -0.94
CA THR A 19 -3.46 -9.12 -1.56
C THR A 19 -4.41 -8.58 -0.50
N VAL A 20 -4.42 -7.28 -0.30
CA VAL A 20 -5.32 -6.58 0.63
C VAL A 20 -6.51 -6.06 -0.16
N LYS A 21 -7.72 -6.53 0.18
CA LYS A 21 -8.97 -6.07 -0.41
C LYS A 21 -9.53 -4.91 0.40
N LEU A 22 -9.73 -3.77 -0.24
CA LEU A 22 -10.25 -2.54 0.33
C LEU A 22 -11.51 -2.11 -0.44
N LEU A 23 -12.29 -1.19 0.12
CA LEU A 23 -13.43 -0.61 -0.59
C LEU A 23 -13.01 0.08 -1.90
N GLY A 24 -11.80 0.63 -1.95
CA GLY A 24 -11.22 1.29 -3.13
C GLY A 24 -10.56 0.35 -4.14
N GLY A 25 -10.62 -0.96 -3.93
CA GLY A 25 -9.99 -1.96 -4.80
C GLY A 25 -8.98 -2.85 -4.10
N GLU A 26 -8.19 -3.57 -4.89
CA GLU A 26 -7.18 -4.50 -4.41
C GLU A 26 -5.78 -3.86 -4.46
N LEU A 27 -5.00 -4.08 -3.40
CA LEU A 27 -3.60 -3.70 -3.33
C LEU A 27 -2.76 -4.96 -3.08
N GLU A 28 -1.68 -5.11 -3.83
CA GLU A 28 -0.67 -6.11 -3.56
C GLU A 28 0.39 -5.51 -2.65
N ILE A 29 0.66 -6.17 -1.53
CA ILE A 29 1.72 -5.81 -0.58
C ILE A 29 2.77 -6.92 -0.60
N PHE A 30 4.03 -6.52 -0.71
CA PHE A 30 5.17 -7.42 -0.59
C PHE A 30 6.17 -6.85 0.41
N TRP A 31 6.55 -7.63 1.42
CA TRP A 31 7.61 -7.27 2.35
C TRP A 31 8.90 -8.02 1.99
N ASP A 32 9.87 -7.27 1.47
CA ASP A 32 11.23 -7.74 1.31
C ASP A 32 11.93 -7.71 2.68
N ARG A 33 12.19 -8.89 3.25
CA ARG A 33 12.85 -9.05 4.54
C ARG A 33 14.35 -8.77 4.49
N GLU A 34 14.99 -8.99 3.35
CA GLU A 34 16.43 -8.76 3.19
C GLU A 34 16.71 -7.26 3.14
N ALA A 35 15.94 -6.53 2.33
CA ALA A 35 16.01 -5.07 2.25
C ALA A 35 15.30 -4.36 3.43
N ASN A 36 14.49 -5.09 4.19
CA ASN A 36 13.57 -4.56 5.20
C ASN A 36 12.66 -3.44 4.64
N GLN A 37 12.09 -3.66 3.45
CA GLN A 37 11.27 -2.70 2.72
C GLN A 37 9.91 -3.28 2.33
N VAL A 38 8.87 -2.46 2.45
CA VAL A 38 7.50 -2.85 2.09
C VAL A 38 7.08 -2.16 0.81
N TYR A 39 6.75 -2.96 -0.19
CA TYR A 39 6.26 -2.53 -1.49
C TYR A 39 4.74 -2.62 -1.54
N MET A 40 4.11 -1.64 -2.20
CA MET A 40 2.67 -1.58 -2.42
C MET A 40 2.40 -1.31 -3.90
N THR A 41 1.73 -2.24 -4.54
CA THR A 41 1.35 -2.15 -5.95
C THR A 41 -0.17 -2.10 -6.07
N GLY A 42 -0.66 -1.14 -6.85
CA GLY A 42 -2.08 -0.98 -7.11
C GLY A 42 -2.32 0.06 -8.21
N PRO A 43 -3.53 0.09 -8.77
CA PRO A 43 -3.88 1.07 -9.79
C PRO A 43 -3.99 2.48 -9.18
N ALA A 44 -3.60 3.49 -9.95
CA ALA A 44 -3.85 4.89 -9.66
C ALA A 44 -4.34 5.57 -10.94
N ALA A 45 -5.27 6.52 -10.81
CA ALA A 45 -5.82 7.28 -11.93
C ALA A 45 -5.80 8.77 -11.60
N VAL A 46 -5.35 9.58 -12.55
CA VAL A 46 -5.47 11.04 -12.46
C VAL A 46 -6.91 11.42 -12.77
N VAL A 47 -7.53 12.17 -11.86
CA VAL A 47 -8.94 12.60 -12.00
C VAL A 47 -9.06 14.08 -12.40
N PHE A 48 -8.14 14.91 -11.94
CA PHE A 48 -8.02 16.32 -12.31
C PHE A 48 -6.61 16.81 -11.94
N ASP A 49 -6.24 17.97 -12.49
CA ASP A 49 -5.08 18.76 -12.11
C ASP A 49 -5.56 20.14 -11.63
N GLY A 50 -4.79 20.81 -10.78
CA GLY A 50 -5.15 22.12 -10.24
C GLY A 50 -3.96 22.91 -9.72
N GLU A 51 -4.13 24.22 -9.62
CA GLU A 51 -3.16 25.18 -9.07
C GLU A 51 -3.77 25.86 -7.84
N ILE A 52 -2.95 26.11 -6.81
CA ILE A 52 -3.36 26.84 -5.60
C ILE A 52 -2.48 28.08 -5.45
N ASP A 53 -3.12 29.25 -5.35
CA ASP A 53 -2.44 30.49 -4.99
C ASP A 53 -2.36 30.59 -3.46
N LEU A 54 -1.16 30.89 -2.94
CA LEU A 54 -0.89 30.96 -1.51
C LEU A 54 -0.86 32.41 -0.97
N GLU A 55 -1.05 33.41 -1.84
CA GLU A 55 -1.12 34.82 -1.43
C GLU A 55 -2.57 35.24 -1.11
N ALA A 56 -2.74 36.02 -0.03
CA ALA A 56 -4.01 36.47 0.54
C ALA A 56 -4.17 37.98 0.45
#